data_AF-A0A141RK55-F1
#
_entry.id   AF-A0A141RK55-F1
#
_cell.length_a   1.000
_cell.length_b   1.000
_cell.length_c   1.000
_cell.angle_alpha   90.00
_cell.angle_beta   90.00
_cell.angle_gamma   90.00
#
_symmetry.space_group_name_H-M   'P 1'
#
loop_
_entity.id
_entity.type
_entity.pdbx_description
1 polymer ?
#
loop_
_entity_poly.entity_id
_entity_poly.type
_entity_poly.pdbx_seq_one_letter_code
_entity_poly.pdbx_strand_id
1 'polypeptide(L)'
;MIQYIRIQNFRSVKDIALELGPLNIVFGPNGCGKSNIYNAIHLLTAAAEGRLSGFISEEGGLENMMWSGERSPLDRHPRRLQIACRTDS
;
A
#
# COMPACT_ATOMS: atom_id res chain seq x y z
N MET A 1 12.28 13.27 1.36
CA MET A 1 12.51 11.88 0.90
C MET A 1 11.87 10.85 1.85
N ILE A 2 11.23 9.81 1.30
CA ILE A 2 10.71 8.69 2.11
C ILE A 2 11.88 7.79 2.53
N GLN A 3 11.99 7.54 3.83
CA GLN A 3 13.03 6.68 4.44
C GLN A 3 12.48 5.32 4.88
N TYR A 4 11.19 5.24 5.18
CA TYR A 4 10.55 3.99 5.59
C TYR A 4 9.12 3.94 5.08
N ILE A 5 8.65 2.74 4.73
CA ILE A 5 7.27 2.48 4.34
C ILE A 5 6.73 1.22 5.02
N ARG A 6 5.48 1.32 5.50
CA ARG A 6 4.68 0.22 6.03
C ARG A 6 3.43 0.05 5.17
N ILE A 7 3.20 -1.16 4.67
CA ILE A 7 2.03 -1.51 3.85
C ILE A 7 1.36 -2.71 4.50
N GLN A 8 0.08 -2.57 4.86
CA GLN A 8 -0.73 -3.66 5.39
C GLN A 8 -2.10 -3.69 4.73
N ASN A 9 -2.54 -4.90 4.41
CA ASN A 9 -3.84 -5.20 3.83
C ASN A 9 -4.14 -4.40 2.55
N PHE A 10 -3.17 -4.31 1.64
CA PHE A 10 -3.28 -3.59 0.37
C PHE A 10 -3.10 -4.51 -0.84
N ARG A 11 -4.16 -4.76 -1.60
CA ARG A 11 -4.16 -5.61 -2.81
C ARG A 11 -3.50 -6.98 -2.60
N SER A 12 -2.38 -7.28 -3.26
CA SER A 12 -1.65 -8.54 -3.07
C SER A 12 -0.71 -8.51 -1.86
N VAL A 13 -0.51 -7.35 -1.23
CA VAL A 13 0.43 -7.14 -0.12
C VAL A 13 -0.33 -7.28 1.20
N LYS A 14 -0.07 -8.37 1.91
CA LYS A 14 -0.64 -8.59 3.25
C LYS A 14 0.04 -7.69 4.28
N ASP A 15 1.37 -7.74 4.31
CA ASP A 15 2.17 -7.14 5.37
C ASP A 15 3.63 -6.98 4.91
N ILE A 16 4.09 -5.74 4.71
CA ILE A 16 5.47 -5.40 4.34
C ILE A 16 5.93 -4.17 5.13
N ALA A 17 7.17 -4.17 5.60
CA ALA A 17 7.86 -3.02 6.19
C ALA A 17 9.25 -2.93 5.57
N LEU A 18 9.62 -1.76 5.04
CA LEU A 18 10.88 -1.55 4.32
C LEU A 18 11.54 -0.25 4.76
N GLU A 19 12.83 -0.31 5.09
CA GLU A 19 13.71 0.87 5.07
C GLU A 19 14.13 1.13 3.62
N LEU A 20 14.15 2.41 3.23
CA LEU A 20 14.46 2.86 1.88
C LEU A 20 15.74 3.66 1.88
N GLY A 21 16.64 3.30 0.96
CA GLY A 21 17.86 4.06 0.68
C GLY A 21 17.64 5.14 -0.39
N PRO A 22 18.72 5.86 -0.76
CA PRO A 22 18.72 6.81 -1.87
C PRO A 22 18.34 6.16 -3.22
N LEU A 23 18.63 4.87 -3.39
CA LEU A 23 18.26 4.06 -4.55
C LEU A 23 17.70 2.71 -4.05
N ASN A 24 16.53 2.33 -4.54
CA ASN A 24 15.87 1.07 -4.20
C ASN A 24 15.52 0.32 -5.49
N ILE A 25 15.94 -0.94 -5.58
CA ILE A 25 15.66 -1.81 -6.73
C ILE A 25 14.64 -2.86 -6.29
N VAL A 26 13.44 -2.82 -6.86
CA VAL A 26 12.38 -3.80 -6.60
C VAL A 26 12.34 -4.80 -7.74
N PHE A 27 12.68 -6.07 -7.48
CA PHE A 27 12.72 -7.13 -8.48
C PHE A 27 12.00 -8.39 -7.98
N GLY A 28 11.63 -9.28 -8.92
CA GLY A 28 10.91 -10.52 -8.64
C GLY A 28 9.94 -10.92 -9.76
N PRO A 29 9.29 -12.09 -9.67
CA PRO A 29 8.40 -12.62 -10.70
C PRO A 29 7.19 -11.72 -10.99
N ASN A 30 6.57 -11.87 -12.17
CA ASN A 30 5.33 -11.18 -12.49
C ASN A 30 4.21 -11.60 -11.53
N GLY A 31 3.38 -10.65 -11.11
CA GLY A 31 2.29 -10.90 -10.15
C GLY A 31 2.69 -10.98 -8.67
N CYS A 32 3.99 -10.92 -8.31
CA CYS A 32 4.41 -11.03 -6.91
C CYS A 32 4.13 -9.77 -6.03
N GLY A 33 3.50 -8.73 -6.60
CA GLY A 33 3.10 -7.54 -5.85
C GLY A 33 4.03 -6.31 -5.97
N LYS A 34 5.04 -6.33 -6.85
CA LYS A 34 5.93 -5.17 -7.08
C LYS A 34 5.16 -3.89 -7.42
N SER A 35 4.23 -3.96 -8.37
CA SER A 35 3.37 -2.81 -8.74
C SER A 35 2.52 -2.31 -7.57
N ASN A 36 2.15 -3.18 -6.62
CA ASN A 36 1.39 -2.78 -5.44
C ASN A 36 2.24 -2.00 -4.43
N ILE A 37 3.56 -2.22 -4.39
CA ILE A 37 4.46 -1.36 -3.60
C ILE A 37 4.46 0.06 -4.18
N TYR A 38 4.58 0.19 -5.51
CA TYR A 38 4.50 1.49 -6.18
C TYR A 38 3.13 2.16 -6.01
N ASN A 39 2.04 1.41 -6.15
CA ASN A 39 0.69 1.95 -5.95
C ASN A 39 0.44 2.43 -4.51
N ALA A 40 1.04 1.77 -3.50
CA ALA A 40 0.99 2.24 -2.12
C ALA A 40 1.69 3.60 -1.95
N ILE A 41 2.83 3.79 -2.62
CA ILE A 41 3.54 5.07 -2.64
C ILE A 41 2.68 6.13 -3.36
N HIS A 42 2.07 5.81 -4.50
CA HIS A 42 1.17 6.72 -5.20
C HIS A 42 -0.04 7.13 -4.34
N LEU A 43 -0.61 6.20 -3.55
CA LEU A 43 -1.68 6.52 -2.62
C LEU A 43 -1.23 7.50 -1.53
N LEU A 44 -0.02 7.32 -0.97
CA LEU A 44 0.56 8.26 -0.01
C LEU A 44 0.79 9.64 -0.62
N THR A 45 1.30 9.70 -1.85
CA THR A 45 1.47 10.97 -2.59
C THR A 45 0.13 11.65 -2.84
N ALA A 46 -0.89 10.91 -3.32
CA ALA A 46 -2.23 11.44 -3.52
C ALA A 46 -2.85 11.95 -2.21
N ALA A 47 -2.59 11.29 -1.08
CA ALA A 47 -3.01 11.77 0.23
C ALA A 47 -2.31 13.08 0.62
N ALA A 48 -1.00 13.18 0.44
CA ALA A 48 -0.23 14.39 0.73
C ALA A 48 -0.66 15.59 -0.15
N GLU A 49 -1.09 15.33 -1.38
CA GLU A 49 -1.55 16.35 -2.33
C GLU A 49 -3.04 16.69 -2.21
N GLY A 50 -3.78 16.09 -1.27
CA GLY A 50 -5.22 16.32 -1.11
C GLY A 50 -6.09 15.68 -2.21
N ARG A 51 -5.55 14.73 -2.97
CA ARG A 51 -6.21 14.01 -4.07
C ARG A 51 -6.67 12.59 -3.71
N LEU A 52 -6.67 12.24 -2.43
CA LEU A 52 -6.95 10.88 -1.95
C LEU A 52 -8.28 10.32 -2.44
N SER A 53 -9.37 11.10 -2.33
CA SER A 53 -10.71 10.65 -2.73
C SER A 53 -10.82 10.39 -4.23
N GLY A 54 -10.21 11.24 -5.05
CA GLY A 54 -10.12 11.07 -6.50
C GLY A 54 -9.36 9.80 -6.87
N PHE A 55 -8.17 9.62 -6.27
CA PHE A 55 -7.36 8.42 -6.49
C PHE A 55 -8.09 7.13 -6.08
N ILE A 56 -8.81 7.13 -4.95
CA ILE A 56 -9.65 5.99 -4.54
C ILE A 56 -10.75 5.70 -5.56
N SER A 57 -11.36 6.75 -6.12
CA SER A 57 -12.44 6.60 -7.10
C SER A 57 -11.93 6.05 -8.43
N GLU A 58 -10.76 6.51 -8.90
CA GLU A 58 -10.09 6.04 -10.12
C GLU A 58 -9.73 4.55 -10.07
N GLU A 59 -9.41 4.04 -8.88
CA GLU A 59 -9.12 2.63 -8.64
C GLU A 59 -10.39 1.77 -8.45
N GLY A 60 -11.58 2.36 -8.67
CA GLY A 60 -12.87 1.69 -8.56
C GLY A 60 -13.37 1.51 -7.12
N GLY A 61 -12.84 2.30 -6.18
CA GLY A 61 -13.27 2.33 -4.78
C GLY A 61 -12.32 1.62 -3.81
N LEU A 62 -12.54 1.87 -2.51
CA LEU A 62 -11.65 1.40 -1.44
C LEU A 62 -11.54 -0.12 -1.40
N GLU A 63 -12.63 -0.84 -1.65
CA GLU A 63 -12.68 -2.31 -1.65
C GLU A 63 -11.67 -2.94 -2.62
N ASN A 64 -11.48 -2.35 -3.80
CA ASN A 64 -10.50 -2.82 -4.80
C ASN A 64 -9.04 -2.62 -4.35
N MET A 65 -8.80 -1.71 -3.41
CA MET A 65 -7.49 -1.51 -2.82
C MET A 65 -7.20 -2.45 -1.65
N MET A 66 -8.22 -3.08 -1.06
CA MET A 66 -8.04 -3.95 0.11
C MET A 66 -7.37 -5.26 -0.27
N TRP A 67 -6.76 -5.91 0.72
CA TRP A 67 -6.12 -7.21 0.49
C TRP A 67 -7.10 -8.30 0.08
N SER A 68 -6.72 -9.07 -0.95
CA SER A 68 -7.59 -10.05 -1.62
C SER A 68 -7.37 -11.50 -1.21
N GLY A 69 -6.54 -11.77 -0.19
CA GLY A 69 -6.27 -13.15 0.24
C GLY A 69 -7.38 -13.77 1.09
N GLU A 70 -7.17 -15.03 1.45
CA GLU A 70 -8.15 -15.83 2.19
C GLU A 70 -8.52 -15.20 3.53
N ARG A 71 -9.82 -15.23 3.82
CA ARG A 71 -10.38 -14.70 5.06
C ARG A 71 -10.47 -15.81 6.09
N SER A 72 -10.08 -15.50 7.33
CA SER A 72 -10.43 -16.38 8.44
C SER A 72 -11.90 -16.13 8.80
N PRO A 73 -12.75 -17.17 8.90
CA PRO A 73 -14.11 -17.02 9.43
C PRO A 73 -14.14 -16.43 10.86
N LEU A 74 -13.00 -16.46 11.55
CA LEU A 74 -12.81 -15.95 12.91
C LEU A 74 -12.34 -14.49 12.95
N ASP A 75 -12.16 -13.81 11.81
CA ASP A 75 -11.72 -12.40 11.78
C ASP A 75 -12.81 -11.49 12.40
N ARG A 76 -12.65 -11.15 13.68
CA ARG A 76 -13.59 -10.32 14.46
C ARG A 76 -13.39 -8.82 14.27
N HIS A 77 -12.31 -8.40 13.62
CA HIS A 77 -11.97 -6.99 13.45
C HIS A 77 -12.31 -6.48 12.04
N PRO A 78 -12.81 -5.23 11.92
CA PRO A 78 -13.03 -4.62 10.62
C PRO A 78 -11.72 -4.58 9.83
N ARG A 79 -11.80 -4.88 8.53
CA ARG A 79 -10.64 -4.88 7.64
C ARG A 79 -10.01 -3.48 7.63
N ARG A 80 -8.77 -3.38 8.10
CA ARG A 80 -8.03 -2.11 8.14
C ARG A 80 -6.91 -2.13 7.10
N LEU A 81 -7.06 -1.30 6.07
CA LEU A 81 -5.95 -0.93 5.19
C LEU A 81 -5.07 0.09 5.92
N GLN A 82 -3.77 -0.15 5.96
CA GLN A 82 -2.82 0.80 6.53
C GLN A 82 -1.64 0.98 5.58
N ILE A 83 -1.40 2.23 5.20
CA ILE A 83 -0.18 2.64 4.52
C ILE A 83 0.39 3.81 5.29
N ALA A 84 1.63 3.70 5.72
CA ALA A 84 2.32 4.74 6.47
C ALA A 84 3.74 4.89 5.96
N CYS A 85 4.27 6.10 6.03
CA CYS A 85 5.65 6.36 5.72
C CYS A 85 6.30 7.28 6.74
N ARG A 86 7.62 7.22 6.81
CA ARG A 86 8.46 8.20 7.50
C ARG A 86 9.26 8.94 6.44
N THR A 87 9.18 10.27 6.48
CA THR A 87 10.01 11.14 5.65
C THR A 87 11.11 11.75 6.50
N ASP A 88 12.13 12.29 5.84
CA ASP A 88 12.94 13.35 6.43
C ASP A 88 12.08 14.57 6.83
N SER A 89 12.61 15.37 7.75
CA SER A 89 12.03 16.64 8.19
C SER A 89 12.43 17.77 7.24
#